data_AF-A0A1I4E4G8-F1
#
_entry.id   AF-A0A1I4E4G8-F1
#
_cell.length_a   1.000
_cell.length_b   1.000
_cell.length_c   1.000
_cell.angle_alpha   90.00
_cell.angle_beta   90.00
_cell.angle_gamma   90.00
#
_symmetry.space_group_name_H-M   'P 1'
#
loop_
_entity.id
_entity.type
_entity.pdbx_description
1 polymer ?
#
loop_
_entity_poly.entity_id
_entity_poly.type
_entity_poly.pdbx_seq_one_letter_code
_entity_poly.pdbx_strand_id
1 'polypeptide(L)'
;MDYDSFKIDSVIEQRLQEERQVYENFLAFPVLYKRVRIDTIQSNKNQLEVFKSRLDKFIINTKENKMYGQWHDHGRLLDYQ
;
A
#
# COMPACT_ATOMS: atom_id res chain seq x y z
N MET A 1 -2.32 -18.40 -12.40
CA MET A 1 -2.18 -17.86 -11.03
C MET A 1 -3.34 -16.92 -10.83
N ASP A 2 -4.17 -17.14 -9.81
CA ASP A 2 -5.32 -16.29 -9.51
C ASP A 2 -4.86 -14.85 -9.21
N TYR A 3 -5.07 -13.94 -10.16
CA TYR A 3 -4.84 -12.50 -9.98
C TYR A 3 -5.95 -11.85 -9.13
N ASP A 4 -7.02 -12.60 -8.83
CA ASP A 4 -8.26 -12.12 -8.22
C ASP A 4 -8.31 -12.17 -6.68
N SER A 5 -7.29 -12.70 -6.01
CA SER A 5 -7.35 -12.88 -4.54
C SER A 5 -6.80 -11.71 -3.73
N PHE A 6 -6.30 -10.64 -4.36
CA PHE A 6 -5.77 -9.50 -3.60
C PHE A 6 -6.92 -8.69 -3.00
N LYS A 7 -7.15 -8.90 -1.70
CA LYS A 7 -8.13 -8.16 -0.91
C LYS A 7 -7.41 -7.22 0.05
N ILE A 8 -7.74 -5.94 -0.06
CA ILE A 8 -7.33 -4.94 0.92
C ILE A 8 -8.18 -5.15 2.16
N ASP A 9 -7.53 -5.15 3.31
CA ASP A 9 -8.22 -5.24 4.57
C ASP A 9 -9.09 -4.01 4.81
N SER A 10 -10.31 -4.24 5.29
CA SER A 10 -11.30 -3.16 5.47
C SER A 10 -10.80 -2.03 6.38
N VAL A 11 -9.95 -2.30 7.37
CA VAL A 11 -9.38 -1.26 8.23
C VAL A 11 -8.44 -0.35 7.44
N ILE A 12 -7.63 -0.92 6.55
CA ILE A 12 -6.71 -0.14 5.72
C ILE A 12 -7.48 0.66 4.68
N GLU A 13 -8.48 0.04 4.05
CA GLU A 13 -9.34 0.71 3.07
C GLU A 13 -10.08 1.90 3.69
N GLN A 14 -10.67 1.72 4.87
CA GLN A 14 -11.33 2.81 5.60
C GLN A 14 -10.37 3.97 5.87
N ARG A 15 -9.16 3.69 6.39
CA ARG A 15 -8.13 4.71 6.67
C ARG A 15 -7.68 5.45 5.42
N LEU A 16 -7.60 4.77 4.27
CA LEU A 16 -7.28 5.41 2.98
C LEU A 16 -8.41 6.34 2.50
N GLN A 17 -9.65 5.97 2.77
CA GLN A 17 -10.85 6.73 2.36
C GLN A 17 -11.22 7.87 3.33
N GLU A 18 -10.60 7.94 4.53
CA GLU A 18 -10.79 9.05 5.48
C GLU A 18 -10.46 10.41 4.85
N GLU A 19 -9.43 10.46 4.00
CA GLU A 19 -9.02 11.64 3.28
C GLU A 19 -9.09 11.40 1.76
N ARG A 20 -9.95 12.15 1.07
CA ARG A 20 -10.13 12.04 -0.38
C ARG A 20 -8.83 12.12 -1.17
N GLN A 21 -7.95 13.06 -0.80
CA GLN A 21 -6.65 13.25 -1.46
C GLN A 21 -5.75 12.02 -1.32
N VAL A 22 -5.74 11.38 -0.15
CA VAL A 22 -4.96 10.16 0.10
C VAL A 22 -5.48 9.03 -0.78
N TYR A 23 -6.79 8.86 -0.85
CA TYR A 23 -7.40 7.83 -1.69
C TYR A 23 -7.11 8.04 -3.17
N GLU A 24 -7.22 9.28 -3.67
CA GLU A 24 -6.92 9.62 -5.08
C GLU A 24 -5.43 9.35 -5.42
N ASN A 25 -4.50 9.77 -4.56
CA ASN A 25 -3.07 9.48 -4.74
C ASN A 25 -2.78 7.97 -4.68
N PHE A 26 -3.40 7.26 -3.75
CA PHE A 26 -3.28 5.80 -3.64
C PHE A 26 -3.72 5.11 -4.94
N LEU A 27 -4.88 5.49 -5.49
CA LEU A 27 -5.39 4.92 -6.74
C LEU A 27 -4.43 5.15 -7.91
N ALA A 28 -3.77 6.31 -7.96
CA ALA A 28 -2.79 6.67 -8.98
C ALA A 28 -1.47 5.88 -8.89
N PHE A 29 -1.14 5.27 -7.75
CA PHE A 29 0.07 4.47 -7.62
C PHE A 29 0.03 3.15 -8.43
N PRO A 30 1.21 2.62 -8.83
CA PRO A 30 1.31 1.33 -9.52
C PRO A 30 0.66 0.20 -8.74
N VAL A 31 0.00 -0.72 -9.44
CA VAL A 31 -0.67 -1.89 -8.83
C VAL A 31 0.31 -2.72 -7.99
N LEU A 32 1.55 -2.91 -8.48
CA LEU A 32 2.60 -3.62 -7.73
C LEU A 32 2.94 -2.92 -6.41
N TYR A 33 3.09 -1.60 -6.43
CA TYR A 33 3.36 -0.81 -5.22
C TYR A 33 2.25 -0.98 -4.18
N LYS A 34 0.99 -0.78 -4.61
CA LYS A 34 -0.18 -0.97 -3.76
C LYS A 34 -0.18 -2.35 -3.13
N ARG A 35 -0.01 -3.41 -3.93
CA ARG A 35 0.00 -4.79 -3.45
C ARG A 35 1.07 -5.04 -2.41
N VAL A 36 2.32 -4.69 -2.70
CA VAL A 36 3.46 -4.91 -1.78
C VAL A 36 3.26 -4.16 -0.46
N ARG A 37 2.83 -2.90 -0.51
CA ARG A 37 2.66 -2.09 0.71
C ARG A 37 1.52 -2.60 1.57
N ILE A 38 0.37 -2.86 0.97
CA ILE A 38 -0.81 -3.35 1.67
C ILE A 38 -0.54 -4.74 2.27
N ASP A 39 0.08 -5.65 1.54
CA ASP A 39 0.45 -6.98 2.05
C ASP A 39 1.42 -6.89 3.23
N THR A 40 2.44 -6.02 3.13
CA THR A 40 3.37 -5.76 4.23
C THR A 40 2.65 -5.19 5.45
N ILE A 41 1.69 -4.29 5.29
CA ILE A 41 0.93 -3.73 6.40
C ILE A 41 0.03 -4.84 7.01
N GLN A 42 -0.70 -5.58 6.18
CA GLN A 42 -1.62 -6.64 6.59
C GLN A 42 -0.91 -7.78 7.35
N SER A 43 0.30 -8.18 6.95
CA SER A 43 1.07 -9.21 7.66
C SER A 43 1.46 -8.82 9.09
N ASN A 44 1.50 -7.52 9.40
CA ASN A 44 1.80 -7.02 10.74
C ASN A 44 0.55 -6.89 11.63
N LYS A 45 -0.64 -7.32 11.19
CA LYS A 45 -1.90 -7.19 11.96
C LYS A 45 -1.87 -7.81 13.36
N ASN A 46 -1.09 -8.88 13.54
CA ASN A 46 -0.93 -9.52 14.84
C ASN A 46 -0.15 -8.64 15.85
N GLN A 47 0.55 -7.61 15.37
CA GLN A 47 1.28 -6.65 16.17
C GLN A 47 0.69 -5.25 15.96
N LEU A 48 -0.33 -4.93 16.75
CA LEU A 48 -1.15 -3.72 16.56
C LEU A 48 -0.35 -2.42 16.51
N GLU A 49 0.71 -2.28 17.32
CA GLU A 49 1.57 -1.09 17.33
C GLU A 49 2.34 -0.92 16.02
N VAL A 50 2.94 -2.01 15.52
CA VAL A 50 3.68 -2.02 14.25
C VAL A 50 2.72 -1.82 13.08
N PHE A 51 1.55 -2.46 13.11
CA PHE A 51 0.50 -2.27 12.11
C PHE A 51 0.08 -0.81 12.01
N LYS A 52 -0.27 -0.17 13.14
CA LYS A 52 -0.67 1.23 13.18
C LYS A 52 0.43 2.15 12.68
N SER A 53 1.66 1.99 13.20
CA SER A 53 2.80 2.81 12.78
C SER A 53 3.09 2.71 11.28
N ARG A 54 3.02 1.50 10.70
CA ARG A 54 3.21 1.30 9.27
C ARG A 54 2.07 1.89 8.44
N LEU A 55 0.83 1.73 8.89
CA LEU A 55 -0.34 2.30 8.22
C LEU A 55 -0.29 3.82 8.24
N ASP A 56 -0.03 4.44 9.38
CA ASP A 56 0.07 5.91 9.48
C ASP A 56 1.20 6.46 8.61
N LYS A 57 2.37 5.81 8.62
CA LYS A 57 3.47 6.16 7.71
C LYS A 57 3.05 6.04 6.24
N PHE A 58 2.31 5.01 5.89
CA PHE A 58 1.81 4.80 4.53
C PHE A 58 0.84 5.92 4.11
N ILE A 59 -0.11 6.30 4.97
CA ILE A 59 -1.05 7.40 4.74
C ILE A 59 -0.31 8.73 4.57
N ILE A 60 0.64 9.06 5.45
CA ILE A 60 1.43 10.30 5.37
C ILE A 60 2.15 10.41 4.03
N ASN A 61 2.88 9.36 3.62
CA ASN A 61 3.60 9.38 2.34
C ASN A 61 2.63 9.41 1.14
N THR A 62 1.50 8.70 1.23
CA THR A 62 0.48 8.71 0.19
C THR A 62 -0.15 10.09 0.03
N LYS A 63 -0.38 10.80 1.13
CA LYS A 63 -0.86 12.19 1.12
C LYS A 63 0.11 13.12 0.38
N GLU A 64 1.40 12.92 0.57
CA GLU A 64 2.47 13.65 -0.14
C GLU A 64 2.71 13.13 -1.57
N ASN A 65 1.89 12.20 -2.07
CA ASN A 65 2.05 11.54 -3.36
C ASN A 65 3.45 10.89 -3.55
N LYS A 66 4.00 10.37 -2.45
CA LYS A 66 5.36 9.82 -2.37
C LYS A 66 5.33 8.31 -2.20
N MET A 67 5.96 7.60 -3.14
CA MET A 67 6.22 6.17 -3.00
C MET A 67 7.52 5.94 -2.22
N TYR A 68 7.57 4.90 -1.40
CA TYR A 68 8.75 4.59 -0.59
C TYR A 68 8.98 3.09 -0.36
N GLY A 69 10.21 2.78 0.09
CA GLY A 69 10.67 1.43 0.35
C GLY A 69 11.01 0.66 -0.92
N GLN A 70 11.64 -0.50 -0.77
CA GLN A 70 11.93 -1.38 -1.90
C GLN A 70 10.63 -2.10 -2.30
N TRP A 71 9.99 -1.62 -3.36
CA TRP A 71 8.80 -2.23 -3.96
C TRP A 71 9.01 -2.60 -5.44
N HIS A 72 10.08 -2.07 -6.04
CA HIS A 72 10.38 -2.22 -7.45
C HIS A 72 11.66 -3.03 -7.72
N ASP A 73 12.16 -3.83 -6.75
CA ASP A 73 13.31 -4.75 -6.90
C ASP A 73 14.47 -4.23 -7.79
N HIS A 74 14.91 -2.98 -7.54
CA HIS A 74 15.94 -2.27 -8.34
C HIS A 74 15.65 -2.15 -9.86
N GLY A 75 14.39 -2.13 -10.26
CA GLY A 75 13.97 -1.98 -11.66
C GLY A 75 13.85 -3.30 -12.43
N ARG A 76 14.10 -4.46 -11.80
CA ARG A 76 14.01 -5.77 -12.48
C ARG A 76 12.63 -6.15 -13.01
N LEU A 77 11.56 -5.52 -12.49
CA LEU A 77 10.16 -5.83 -12.83
C LEU A 77 9.51 -4.80 -13.77
N LEU A 78 10.26 -3.83 -14.30
CA LEU A 78 9.73 -2.88 -15.29
C LEU A 78 9.69 -3.43 -16.73
N ASP A 79 10.18 -4.65 -16.94
CA ASP A 79 10.44 -5.21 -18.29
C ASP A 79 9.50 -6.36 -18.72
N TYR A 80 8.43 -6.65 -17.97
CA TYR A 80 7.39 -7.54 -18.49
C TYR A 80 6.35 -6.72 -19.24
N GLN A 81 6.68 -6.47 -20.52
CA GLN A 81 5.80 -5.94 -21.57
C GLN A 81 4.68 -6.93 -21.94
#